data_AF-A0A1Q9TS99-F1
#
_entry.id   AF-A0A1Q9TS99-F1
#
_cell.length_a   1.000
_cell.length_b   1.000
_cell.length_c   1.000
_cell.angle_alpha   90.00
_cell.angle_beta   90.00
_cell.angle_gamma   90.00
#
_symmetry.space_group_name_H-M   'P 1'
#
loop_
_entity.id
_entity.type
_entity.pdbx_description
1 polymer ?
#
loop_
_entity_poly.entity_id
_entity_poly.type
_entity_poly.pdbx_seq_one_letter_code
_entity_poly.pdbx_strand_id
1 'polypeptide(L)'
;MTVGAESGRDLPGLARQALDAFTESSARGRDRDALMDAAFAALFELYRATTPGERSSPAGRNFNATLAELLVSGNNPARLSLYVVRTQTAAENGRHEGYRPACWRRSMLQILGDAFVPWDRFLRPVDLEAVPRIDDALAAVAADASSPSGEEVPAWVPESHWWWWEPARQADGAAADSGPLDAVGSE
;
A
#
# COMPACT_ATOMS: atom_id res chain seq x y z
N MET A 1 -7.49 0.63 -40.69
CA MET A 1 -7.64 -0.39 -39.64
C MET A 1 -6.45 -0.25 -38.72
N THR A 2 -6.68 0.28 -37.52
CA THR A 2 -5.64 0.56 -36.52
C THR A 2 -5.15 -0.74 -35.91
N VAL A 3 -3.99 -1.20 -36.38
CA VAL A 3 -3.15 -2.17 -35.67
C VAL A 3 -2.66 -1.45 -34.42
N GLY A 4 -3.32 -1.69 -33.29
CA GLY A 4 -2.85 -1.23 -31.99
C GLY A 4 -1.52 -1.91 -31.68
N ALA A 5 -0.47 -1.11 -31.51
CA ALA A 5 0.83 -1.60 -31.09
C ALA A 5 0.71 -2.29 -29.72
N GLU A 6 0.68 -3.62 -29.70
CA GLU A 6 0.87 -4.43 -28.50
C GLU A 6 2.29 -4.16 -27.97
N SER A 7 2.39 -3.16 -27.11
CA SER A 7 3.66 -2.73 -26.54
C SER A 7 4.12 -3.74 -25.49
N GLY A 8 4.96 -4.71 -25.90
CA GLY A 8 6.18 -5.15 -25.22
C GLY A 8 6.20 -5.52 -23.73
N ARG A 9 5.06 -5.75 -23.06
CA ARG A 9 5.01 -6.14 -21.64
C ARG A 9 4.78 -7.65 -21.49
N ASP A 10 5.70 -8.35 -20.84
CA ASP A 10 5.54 -9.77 -20.49
C ASP A 10 4.63 -9.93 -19.25
N LEU A 11 3.33 -9.64 -19.43
CA LEU A 11 2.33 -9.80 -18.38
C LEU A 11 2.27 -11.24 -17.83
N PRO A 12 2.33 -12.29 -18.67
CA PRO A 12 2.39 -13.66 -18.17
C PRO A 12 3.63 -13.93 -17.30
N GLY A 13 4.79 -13.37 -17.66
CA GLY A 13 6.01 -13.45 -16.86
C GLY A 13 5.89 -12.77 -15.51
N LEU A 14 5.37 -11.53 -15.47
CA LEU A 14 5.14 -10.78 -14.24
C LEU A 14 4.12 -11.48 -13.32
N ALA A 15 3.04 -12.02 -13.90
CA ALA A 15 2.04 -12.78 -13.15
C ALA A 15 2.66 -14.04 -12.53
N ARG A 16 3.47 -14.77 -13.29
CA ARG A 16 4.19 -15.95 -12.78
C ARG A 16 5.14 -15.56 -11.65
N GLN A 17 5.93 -14.51 -11.84
CA GLN A 17 6.87 -14.02 -10.83
C GLN A 17 6.18 -13.66 -9.51
N ALA A 18 5.02 -13.00 -9.56
CA ALA A 18 4.24 -12.70 -8.37
C ALA A 18 3.75 -13.97 -7.65
N LEU A 19 3.19 -14.95 -8.39
CA LEU A 19 2.74 -16.21 -7.81
C LEU A 19 3.90 -17.04 -7.25
N ASP A 20 5.04 -17.07 -7.93
CA ASP A 20 6.25 -17.78 -7.48
C ASP A 20 6.76 -17.18 -6.17
N ALA A 21 6.77 -15.86 -6.03
CA ALA A 21 7.18 -15.19 -4.79
C ALA A 21 6.23 -15.49 -3.62
N PHE A 22 4.90 -15.48 -3.84
CA PHE A 22 3.95 -15.89 -2.80
C PHE A 22 4.03 -17.38 -2.47
N THR A 23 4.35 -18.22 -3.45
CA THR A 23 4.59 -19.65 -3.27
C THR A 23 5.83 -19.88 -2.40
N GLU A 24 6.95 -19.24 -2.73
CA GLU A 24 8.17 -19.31 -1.94
C GLU A 24 7.93 -18.81 -0.51
N SER A 25 7.21 -17.70 -0.38
CA SER A 25 6.85 -17.15 0.93
C SER A 25 6.01 -18.13 1.76
N SER A 26 5.09 -18.85 1.13
CA SER A 26 4.27 -19.86 1.82
C SER A 26 5.10 -21.04 2.33
N ALA A 27 6.11 -21.47 1.58
CA ALA A 27 6.84 -22.71 1.81
C ALA A 27 8.04 -22.55 2.77
N ARG A 28 8.78 -21.44 2.70
CA ARG A 28 10.02 -21.28 3.47
C ARG A 28 9.75 -20.85 4.91
N GLY A 29 10.51 -21.37 5.87
CA GLY A 29 10.37 -21.03 7.30
C GLY A 29 11.24 -19.86 7.79
N ARG A 30 12.31 -19.51 7.06
CA ARG A 30 13.26 -18.42 7.38
C ARG A 30 12.96 -17.15 6.56
N ASP A 31 13.66 -16.06 6.85
CA ASP A 31 13.66 -14.80 6.09
C ASP A 31 12.25 -14.21 5.87
N ARG A 32 11.44 -14.30 6.93
CA ARG A 32 9.98 -14.04 6.90
C ARG A 32 9.64 -12.70 6.26
N ASP A 33 10.39 -11.67 6.62
CA ASP A 33 10.13 -10.29 6.23
C ASP A 33 10.49 -10.04 4.78
N ALA A 34 11.72 -10.40 4.39
CA ALA A 34 12.24 -10.17 3.06
C ALA A 34 11.41 -10.89 1.98
N LEU A 35 10.90 -12.08 2.30
CA LEU A 35 10.07 -12.84 1.37
C LEU A 35 8.68 -12.23 1.15
N MET A 36 8.04 -11.69 2.20
CA MET A 36 6.75 -11.02 2.05
C MET A 36 6.92 -9.68 1.32
N ASP A 37 7.96 -8.90 1.66
CA ASP A 37 8.28 -7.66 0.96
C ASP A 37 8.60 -7.92 -0.52
N ALA A 38 9.33 -8.99 -0.85
CA ALA A 38 9.59 -9.40 -2.23
C ALA A 38 8.32 -9.84 -2.98
N ALA A 39 7.40 -10.55 -2.31
CA ALA A 39 6.12 -10.94 -2.90
C ALA A 39 5.24 -9.71 -3.21
N PHE A 40 5.17 -8.74 -2.30
CA PHE A 40 4.49 -7.47 -2.56
C PHE A 40 5.16 -6.68 -3.69
N ALA A 41 6.50 -6.63 -3.74
CA ALA A 41 7.21 -5.97 -4.83
C ALA A 41 6.89 -6.59 -6.20
N ALA A 42 6.88 -7.92 -6.31
CA ALA A 42 6.53 -8.61 -7.56
C ALA A 42 5.06 -8.38 -7.96
N LEU A 43 4.13 -8.45 -7.00
CA LEU A 43 2.71 -8.14 -7.24
C LEU A 43 2.52 -6.68 -7.69
N PHE A 44 3.30 -5.77 -7.13
CA PHE A 44 3.24 -4.37 -7.44
C PHE A 44 3.76 -4.06 -8.86
N GLU A 45 4.82 -4.72 -9.31
CA GLU A 45 5.26 -4.63 -10.71
C GLU A 45 4.16 -5.12 -11.68
N LEU A 46 3.46 -6.21 -11.34
CA LEU A 46 2.28 -6.64 -12.09
C LEU A 46 1.15 -5.60 -12.06
N TYR A 47 0.86 -5.00 -10.90
CA TYR A 47 -0.15 -3.96 -10.77
C TYR A 47 0.13 -2.76 -11.70
N ARG A 48 1.39 -2.30 -11.74
CA ARG A 48 1.82 -1.19 -12.61
C ARG A 48 1.76 -1.54 -14.09
N ALA A 49 2.00 -2.80 -14.44
CA ALA A 49 2.00 -3.24 -15.83
C ALA A 49 0.57 -3.46 -16.38
N THR A 50 -0.42 -3.58 -15.51
CA THR A 50 -1.81 -3.94 -15.85
C THR A 50 -2.80 -2.78 -15.68
N THR A 51 -3.84 -2.80 -16.49
CA THR A 51 -5.03 -1.96 -16.38
C THR A 51 -6.12 -2.65 -15.55
N PRO A 52 -7.13 -1.89 -15.05
CA PRO A 52 -8.31 -2.50 -14.41
C PRO A 52 -9.03 -3.53 -15.29
N GLY A 53 -9.09 -3.29 -16.61
CA GLY A 53 -9.69 -4.22 -17.56
C GLY A 53 -8.93 -5.54 -17.69
N GLU A 54 -7.59 -5.49 -17.73
CA GLU A 54 -6.74 -6.69 -17.77
C GLU A 54 -6.85 -7.50 -16.47
N ARG A 55 -6.87 -6.85 -15.30
CA ARG A 55 -7.08 -7.52 -14.01
C ARG A 55 -8.47 -8.15 -13.89
N SER A 56 -9.48 -7.55 -14.51
CA SER A 56 -10.85 -8.08 -14.53
C SER A 56 -11.09 -9.15 -15.60
N SER A 57 -10.12 -9.40 -16.49
CA SER A 57 -10.20 -10.42 -17.55
C SER A 57 -10.29 -11.85 -16.99
N PRO A 58 -10.67 -12.87 -17.79
CA PRO A 58 -10.64 -14.25 -17.34
C PRO A 58 -9.26 -14.69 -16.80
N ALA A 59 -8.17 -14.27 -17.44
CA ALA A 59 -6.81 -14.56 -16.98
C ALA A 59 -6.50 -13.87 -15.63
N GLY A 60 -6.91 -12.61 -15.47
CA GLY A 60 -6.76 -11.87 -14.21
C GLY A 60 -7.57 -12.50 -13.07
N ARG A 61 -8.81 -12.95 -13.34
CA ARG A 61 -9.62 -13.68 -12.34
C ARG A 61 -9.00 -15.01 -11.95
N ASN A 62 -8.42 -15.76 -12.89
CA ASN A 62 -7.70 -16.99 -12.60
C ASN A 62 -6.46 -16.71 -11.74
N PHE A 63 -5.70 -15.67 -12.06
CA PHE A 63 -4.58 -15.22 -11.22
C PHE A 63 -5.04 -14.88 -9.80
N ASN A 64 -6.12 -14.10 -9.64
CA ASN A 64 -6.65 -13.71 -8.33
C ASN A 64 -7.13 -14.92 -7.52
N ALA A 65 -7.71 -15.93 -8.16
CA ALA A 65 -8.09 -17.18 -7.49
C ALA A 65 -6.87 -17.92 -6.93
N THR A 66 -5.82 -18.10 -7.74
CA THR A 66 -4.56 -18.73 -7.30
C THR A 66 -3.88 -17.90 -6.20
N LEU A 67 -3.85 -16.57 -6.35
CA LEU A 67 -3.29 -15.68 -5.33
C LEU A 67 -4.06 -15.80 -4.01
N ALA A 68 -5.39 -15.85 -4.05
CA ALA A 68 -6.23 -16.00 -2.86
C ALA A 68 -5.90 -17.29 -2.09
N GLU A 69 -5.73 -18.41 -2.81
CA GLU A 69 -5.31 -19.68 -2.22
C GLU A 69 -3.92 -19.57 -1.55
N LEU A 70 -2.96 -18.92 -2.23
CA LEU A 70 -1.61 -18.73 -1.69
C LEU A 70 -1.59 -17.83 -0.45
N LEU A 71 -2.38 -16.75 -0.42
CA LEU A 71 -2.42 -15.81 0.72
C LEU A 71 -2.83 -16.50 2.02
N VAL A 72 -3.72 -17.49 1.94
CA VAL A 72 -4.20 -18.26 3.11
C VAL A 72 -3.39 -19.53 3.40
N SER A 73 -2.39 -19.84 2.58
CA SER A 73 -1.64 -21.10 2.64
C SER A 73 -0.30 -20.98 3.36
N GLY A 74 0.11 -22.09 4.00
CA GLY A 74 1.43 -22.24 4.60
C GLY A 74 1.77 -21.13 5.60
N ASN A 75 2.92 -20.48 5.41
CA ASN A 75 3.38 -19.40 6.28
C ASN A 75 2.79 -18.02 5.95
N ASN A 76 2.07 -17.85 4.82
CA ASN A 76 1.60 -16.53 4.38
C ASN A 76 0.65 -15.85 5.38
N PRO A 77 -0.32 -16.54 6.03
CA PRO A 77 -1.18 -15.89 7.02
C PRO A 77 -0.41 -15.22 8.16
N ALA A 78 0.60 -15.89 8.71
CA ALA A 78 1.40 -15.34 9.80
C ALA A 78 2.30 -14.18 9.34
N ARG A 79 2.79 -14.24 8.10
CA ARG A 79 3.62 -13.17 7.51
C ARG A 79 2.79 -11.94 7.14
N LEU A 80 1.56 -12.13 6.69
CA LEU A 80 0.60 -11.05 6.46
C LEU A 80 0.22 -10.37 7.77
N SER A 81 -0.07 -11.13 8.85
CA SER A 81 -0.25 -10.54 10.17
C SER A 81 0.96 -9.72 10.61
N LEU A 82 2.17 -10.22 10.40
CA LEU A 82 3.40 -9.48 10.72
C LEU A 82 3.56 -8.20 9.87
N TYR A 83 3.20 -8.27 8.58
CA TYR A 83 3.21 -7.11 7.68
C TYR A 83 2.25 -6.02 8.18
N VAL A 84 1.04 -6.40 8.60
CA VAL A 84 0.05 -5.49 9.18
C VAL A 84 0.55 -4.86 10.47
N VAL A 85 1.06 -5.67 11.41
CA VAL A 85 1.64 -5.19 12.67
C VAL A 85 2.77 -4.19 12.41
N ARG A 86 3.66 -4.49 11.47
CA ARG A 86 4.76 -3.57 11.11
C ARG A 86 4.29 -2.28 10.46
N THR A 87 3.23 -2.37 9.65
CA THR A 87 2.61 -1.18 9.06
C THR A 87 2.05 -0.29 10.16
N GLN A 88 1.35 -0.87 11.13
CA GLN A 88 0.84 -0.14 12.30
C GLN A 88 1.97 0.45 13.13
N THR A 89 3.00 -0.32 13.49
CA THR A 89 4.15 0.19 14.23
C THR A 89 4.85 1.33 13.49
N ALA A 90 5.00 1.24 12.17
CA ALA A 90 5.60 2.32 11.38
C ALA A 90 4.72 3.59 11.38
N ALA A 91 3.40 3.44 11.28
CA ALA A 91 2.44 4.55 11.36
C ALA A 91 2.48 5.23 12.73
N GLU A 92 2.44 4.46 13.81
CA GLU A 92 2.51 4.95 15.20
C GLU A 92 3.83 5.71 15.47
N ASN A 93 4.93 5.30 14.84
CA ASN A 93 6.25 5.93 14.96
C ASN A 93 6.54 6.95 13.85
N GLY A 94 5.51 7.42 13.13
CA GLY A 94 5.66 8.21 11.91
C GLY A 94 6.48 9.49 12.07
N ARG A 95 6.47 10.10 13.26
CA ARG A 95 7.14 11.37 13.61
C ARG A 95 8.65 11.41 13.38
N HIS A 96 9.31 10.25 13.38
CA HIS A 96 10.78 10.19 13.46
C HIS A 96 11.47 9.60 12.22
N GLU A 97 10.69 9.18 11.20
CA GLU A 97 11.08 8.62 9.87
C GLU A 97 10.08 7.53 9.41
N GLY A 98 9.18 7.08 10.29
CA GLY A 98 8.25 5.97 10.02
C GLY A 98 7.14 6.27 9.02
N TYR A 99 6.87 7.56 8.74
CA TYR A 99 5.69 7.97 7.98
C TYR A 99 5.71 7.42 6.55
N ARG A 100 6.77 7.72 5.79
CA ARG A 100 6.88 7.28 4.39
C ARG A 100 6.89 5.76 4.24
N PRO A 101 7.66 4.99 5.03
CA PRO A 101 7.55 3.53 5.04
C PRO A 101 6.14 3.01 5.40
N ALA A 102 5.41 3.69 6.27
CA ALA A 102 4.03 3.33 6.59
C ALA A 102 3.08 3.61 5.42
N CYS A 103 3.18 4.77 4.76
CA CYS A 103 2.41 5.11 3.56
C CYS A 103 2.62 4.07 2.44
N TRP A 104 3.86 3.65 2.23
CA TRP A 104 4.19 2.59 1.27
C TRP A 104 3.49 1.27 1.59
N ARG A 105 3.67 0.76 2.82
CA ARG A 105 3.08 -0.52 3.22
C ARG A 105 1.56 -0.48 3.22
N ARG A 106 0.97 0.61 3.71
CA ARG A 106 -0.47 0.84 3.71
C ARG A 106 -1.04 0.87 2.29
N SER A 107 -0.29 1.45 1.33
CA SER A 107 -0.66 1.45 -0.09
C SER A 107 -0.60 0.08 -0.72
N MET A 108 0.44 -0.72 -0.42
CA MET A 108 0.53 -2.09 -0.91
C MET A 108 -0.61 -2.96 -0.37
N LEU A 109 -0.98 -2.77 0.90
CA LEU A 109 -2.12 -3.46 1.50
C LEU A 109 -3.44 -3.07 0.83
N GLN A 110 -3.69 -1.76 0.59
CA GLN A 110 -4.88 -1.28 -0.12
C GLN A 110 -4.95 -1.83 -1.54
N ILE A 111 -3.84 -1.80 -2.29
CA ILE A 111 -3.79 -2.32 -3.66
C ILE A 111 -4.08 -3.82 -3.68
N LEU A 112 -3.52 -4.59 -2.76
CA LEU A 112 -3.82 -6.03 -2.66
C LEU A 112 -5.31 -6.27 -2.45
N GLY A 113 -5.95 -5.50 -1.55
CA GLY A 113 -7.37 -5.59 -1.22
C GLY A 113 -8.30 -5.20 -2.37
N ASP A 114 -8.01 -4.07 -3.01
CA ASP A 114 -8.90 -3.44 -3.99
C ASP A 114 -8.73 -3.99 -5.40
N ALA A 115 -7.48 -4.29 -5.80
CA ALA A 115 -7.16 -4.63 -7.19
C ALA A 115 -7.06 -6.14 -7.42
N PHE A 116 -6.91 -6.96 -6.38
CA PHE A 116 -6.62 -8.39 -6.52
C PHE A 116 -7.55 -9.28 -5.69
N VAL A 117 -7.42 -9.31 -4.36
CA VAL A 117 -8.15 -10.22 -3.48
C VAL A 117 -8.77 -9.41 -2.34
N PRO A 118 -10.10 -9.44 -2.14
CA PRO A 118 -10.73 -8.75 -1.02
C PRO A 118 -10.14 -9.16 0.33
N TRP A 119 -9.89 -8.20 1.22
CA TRP A 119 -9.21 -8.43 2.50
C TRP A 119 -9.88 -9.48 3.40
N ASP A 120 -11.21 -9.53 3.40
CA ASP A 120 -12.00 -10.49 4.18
C ASP A 120 -11.74 -11.96 3.78
N ARG A 121 -11.11 -12.19 2.62
CA ARG A 121 -10.74 -13.52 2.14
C ARG A 121 -9.42 -14.03 2.69
N PHE A 122 -8.55 -13.15 3.18
CA PHE A 122 -7.19 -13.57 3.56
C PHE A 122 -6.63 -12.94 4.84
N LEU A 123 -7.11 -11.76 5.25
CA LEU A 123 -6.73 -11.19 6.54
C LEU A 123 -7.49 -11.89 7.66
N ARG A 124 -6.80 -12.10 8.78
CA ARG A 124 -7.46 -12.56 10.00
C ARG A 124 -8.30 -11.41 10.57
N PRO A 125 -9.37 -11.70 11.34
CA PRO A 125 -10.22 -10.65 11.91
C PRO A 125 -9.44 -9.56 12.66
N VAL A 126 -8.45 -9.95 13.47
CA VAL A 126 -7.59 -9.01 14.21
C VAL A 126 -6.76 -8.10 13.28
N ASP A 127 -6.31 -8.62 12.14
CA ASP A 127 -5.51 -7.86 11.17
C ASP A 127 -6.41 -6.91 10.37
N LEU A 128 -7.64 -7.34 10.04
CA LEU A 128 -8.64 -6.49 9.38
C LEU A 128 -9.05 -5.32 10.29
N GLU A 129 -9.25 -5.58 11.58
CA GLU A 129 -9.53 -4.55 12.59
C GLU A 129 -8.34 -3.59 12.82
N ALA A 130 -7.12 -3.99 12.47
CA ALA A 130 -5.96 -3.12 12.58
C ALA A 130 -5.88 -2.08 11.45
N VAL A 131 -6.54 -2.31 10.30
CA VAL A 131 -6.48 -1.36 9.17
C VAL A 131 -6.98 0.04 9.53
N PRO A 132 -8.17 0.21 10.15
CA PRO A 132 -8.60 1.54 10.62
C PRO A 132 -7.63 2.15 11.64
N ARG A 133 -7.01 1.33 12.50
CA ARG A 133 -6.03 1.83 13.49
C ARG A 133 -4.76 2.35 12.83
N ILE A 134 -4.33 1.74 11.72
CA ILE A 134 -3.23 2.26 10.90
C ILE A 134 -3.61 3.62 10.33
N ASP A 135 -4.83 3.75 9.82
CA ASP A 135 -5.33 5.01 9.23
C ASP A 135 -5.40 6.12 10.30
N ASP A 136 -5.92 5.82 11.48
CA ASP A 136 -5.95 6.74 12.63
C ASP A 136 -4.54 7.16 13.05
N ALA A 137 -3.59 6.22 13.12
CA ALA A 137 -2.20 6.50 13.47
C ALA A 137 -1.53 7.41 12.43
N LEU A 138 -1.72 7.14 11.13
CA LEU A 138 -1.21 7.98 10.05
C LEU A 138 -1.79 9.40 10.11
N ALA A 139 -3.09 9.54 10.39
CA ALA A 139 -3.71 10.86 10.52
C ALA A 139 -3.16 11.63 11.72
N ALA A 140 -2.97 10.96 12.86
CA ALA A 140 -2.52 11.56 14.11
C ALA A 140 -1.07 12.10 14.06
N VAL A 141 -0.21 11.51 13.24
CA VAL A 141 1.20 11.90 13.13
C VAL A 141 1.50 12.72 11.88
N ALA A 142 0.51 12.99 11.02
CA ALA A 142 0.74 13.62 9.72
C ALA A 142 1.24 15.06 9.82
N ALA A 143 0.72 15.89 10.72
CA ALA A 143 1.20 17.26 10.95
C ALA A 143 2.68 17.30 11.37
N ASP A 144 3.13 16.28 12.11
CA ASP A 144 4.50 16.17 12.59
C ASP A 144 5.44 15.51 11.56
N ALA A 145 4.88 14.92 10.50
CA ALA A 145 5.64 14.31 9.43
C ALA A 145 6.15 15.38 8.47
N SER A 146 7.39 15.22 7.97
CA SER A 146 7.88 16.05 6.88
C SER A 146 6.90 15.98 5.71
N SER A 147 6.38 17.12 5.30
CA SER A 147 5.52 17.19 4.12
C SER A 147 6.32 16.70 2.91
N PRO A 148 5.90 15.62 2.24
CA PRO A 148 6.56 15.21 1.03
C PRO A 148 6.46 16.36 0.03
N SER A 149 7.59 16.82 -0.50
CA SER A 149 7.56 17.66 -1.68
C SER A 149 6.79 16.91 -2.79
N GLY A 150 6.13 17.60 -3.73
CA GLY A 150 5.30 16.95 -4.76
C GLY A 150 6.04 15.89 -5.59
N GLU A 151 7.38 15.91 -5.62
CA GLU A 151 8.23 14.90 -6.26
C GLU A 151 8.40 13.60 -5.44
N GLU A 152 8.00 13.58 -4.16
CA GLU A 152 8.19 12.44 -3.25
C GLU A 152 7.03 11.43 -3.26
N VAL A 153 5.83 11.84 -3.71
CA VAL A 153 4.67 10.97 -3.87
C VAL A 153 4.80 10.20 -5.18
N PRO A 154 4.86 8.86 -5.16
CA PRO A 154 5.03 8.11 -6.38
C PRO A 154 3.82 8.22 -7.33
N ALA A 155 4.06 8.44 -8.62
CA ALA A 155 3.00 8.67 -9.63
C ALA A 155 1.98 7.52 -9.82
N TRP A 156 2.27 6.33 -9.29
CA TRP A 156 1.37 5.17 -9.34
C TRP A 156 0.36 5.13 -8.18
N VAL A 157 0.56 5.96 -7.14
CA VAL A 157 -0.29 6.00 -5.95
C VAL A 157 -1.67 6.56 -6.34
N PRO A 158 -2.76 5.81 -6.09
CA PRO A 158 -4.11 6.34 -6.28
C PRO A 158 -4.39 7.53 -5.37
N GLU A 159 -5.15 8.51 -5.84
CA GLU A 159 -5.58 9.67 -5.04
C GLU A 159 -6.37 9.29 -3.78
N SER A 160 -7.01 8.11 -3.79
CA SER A 160 -7.71 7.57 -2.61
C SER A 160 -6.77 7.22 -1.44
N HIS A 161 -5.46 7.14 -1.68
CA HIS A 161 -4.44 6.90 -0.67
C HIS A 161 -4.07 8.22 0.04
N TRP A 162 -5.07 8.85 0.66
CA TRP A 162 -5.02 10.19 1.25
C TRP A 162 -3.79 10.44 2.15
N TRP A 163 -3.29 9.41 2.82
CA TRP A 163 -2.14 9.47 3.73
C TRP A 163 -0.85 9.96 3.08
N TRP A 164 -0.74 9.98 1.75
CA TRP A 164 0.41 10.59 1.06
C TRP A 164 0.37 12.12 1.05
N TRP A 165 -0.82 12.70 1.09
CA TRP A 165 -1.04 14.15 1.01
C TRP A 165 -1.47 14.77 2.33
N GLU A 166 -1.79 13.94 3.34
CA GLU A 166 -2.23 14.40 4.65
C GLU A 166 -1.26 15.37 5.35
N PRO A 167 0.08 15.16 5.34
CA PRO A 167 0.99 16.11 5.99
C PRO A 167 0.87 17.51 5.41
N ALA A 168 0.81 17.63 4.07
CA ALA A 168 0.64 18.91 3.40
C ALA A 168 -0.73 19.54 3.71
N ARG A 169 -1.80 18.74 3.70
CA ARG A 169 -3.15 19.19 4.03
C ARG A 169 -3.23 19.76 5.45
N GLN A 170 -2.56 19.15 6.42
CA GLN A 170 -2.54 19.63 7.80
C GLN A 170 -1.64 20.87 7.97
N ALA A 171 -0.53 20.97 7.24
CA ALA A 171 0.33 22.16 7.22
C ALA A 171 -0.40 23.40 6.67
N ASP A 172 -1.13 23.25 5.56
CA ASP A 172 -1.95 24.32 4.97
C ASP A 172 -3.09 24.75 5.92
N GLY A 173 -3.72 23.80 6.61
CA GLY A 173 -4.74 24.07 7.61
C GLY A 173 -4.20 24.83 8.84
N ALA A 174 -3.01 24.48 9.32
CA ALA A 174 -2.36 25.17 10.44
C ALA A 174 -1.92 26.60 10.08
N ALA A 175 -1.48 26.82 8.83
CA ALA A 175 -1.15 28.15 8.33
C ALA A 175 -2.39 29.06 8.21
N ALA A 176 -3.54 28.50 7.82
CA ALA A 176 -4.80 29.25 7.71
C ALA A 176 -5.42 29.63 9.07
N ASP A 177 -5.17 28.84 10.13
CA ASP A 177 -5.66 29.11 11.50
C ASP A 177 -4.80 30.15 12.25
N SER A 178 -3.61 30.45 11.71
CA SER A 178 -2.74 31.54 12.17
C SER A 178 -3.20 32.89 11.60
N GLY A 179 -4.43 33.32 11.93
CA GLY A 179 -4.97 34.63 11.58
C GLY A 179 -4.15 35.81 12.15
N PRO A 180 -4.30 37.03 11.62
CA PRO A 180 -3.39 38.15 11.86
C PRO A 180 -3.52 38.68 13.28
N LEU A 181 -2.56 38.35 14.15
CA LEU A 181 -2.45 38.92 15.50
C LEU A 181 -1.66 40.23 15.58
N ASP A 182 -1.39 40.91 14.45
CA ASP A 182 -0.70 42.20 14.43
C ASP A 182 -1.63 43.34 13.98
N ALA A 183 -2.66 43.63 14.77
CA ALA A 183 -3.37 44.90 14.72
C ALA A 183 -4.10 45.20 16.04
N VAL A 184 -3.40 45.11 17.19
CA VAL A 184 -3.87 45.76 18.41
C VAL A 184 -3.05 47.04 18.58
N GLY A 185 -3.75 48.16 18.43
CA GLY A 185 -3.20 49.50 18.34
C GLY A 185 -2.29 49.86 19.51
N SER A 186 -1.24 50.61 19.18
CA SER A 186 -0.63 51.55 20.12
C SER A 186 -1.18 52.94 19.78
N GLU A 187 -1.71 53.58 20.82
CA GLU A 187 -2.28 54.92 20.87
C GLU A 187 -1.34 56.03 20.36
#